data_AF-A0A0F9M926-F1
#
_entry.id   AF-A0A0F9M926-F1
#
_cell.length_a   1.000
_cell.length_b   1.000
_cell.length_c   1.000
_cell.angle_alpha   90.00
_cell.angle_beta   90.00
_cell.angle_gamma   90.00
#
_symmetry.space_group_name_H-M   'P 1'
#
loop_
_entity.id
_entity.type
_entity.pdbx_description
1 polymer ?
#
loop_
_entity_poly.entity_id
_entity_poly.type
_entity_poly.pdbx_seq_one_letter_code
_entity_poly.pdbx_strand_id
1 'polypeptide(L)'
;MARPRSGKFYPTVFVNGRTRRVHCLVAESVLGRPLPSRAHVHHVNSDFNDNRHRNLVVCQDAAYHRLLHRRQKALAECGHADWLRCMYCGKLDAPSRLHVTRRGNWEKAVHRSCRNTYMREFKARRAS
;
A
#
# COMPACT_ATOMS: atom_id res chain seq x y z
N MET A 1 21.56 22.47 -11.28
CA MET A 1 21.12 21.07 -11.10
C MET A 1 19.70 21.08 -10.55
N ALA A 2 18.71 20.57 -11.29
CA ALA A 2 17.32 20.57 -10.85
C ALA A 2 17.14 19.58 -9.69
N ARG A 3 16.55 20.04 -8.57
CA ARG A 3 16.21 19.19 -7.43
C ARG A 3 15.22 18.10 -7.89
N PRO A 4 15.41 16.81 -7.54
CA PRO A 4 14.41 15.80 -7.86
C PRO A 4 13.11 16.15 -7.16
N ARG A 5 12.01 16.22 -7.93
CA ARG A 5 10.67 16.42 -7.37
C ARG A 5 10.31 15.19 -6.53
N SER A 6 10.20 15.36 -5.23
CA SER A 6 9.72 14.33 -4.30
C SER A 6 8.22 14.13 -4.48
N GLY A 7 7.82 13.41 -5.53
CA GLY A 7 6.43 13.06 -5.82
C GLY A 7 6.39 11.85 -6.75
N LYS A 8 5.51 10.88 -6.47
CA LYS A 8 5.30 9.73 -7.35
C LYS A 8 4.82 10.24 -8.71
N PHE A 9 5.69 10.23 -9.71
CA PHE A 9 5.35 10.61 -11.06
C PHE A 9 4.71 9.42 -11.78
N TYR A 10 3.50 9.61 -12.29
CA TYR A 10 2.86 8.65 -13.18
C TYR A 10 2.80 9.27 -14.57
N PRO A 11 3.32 8.60 -15.61
CA PRO A 11 3.14 9.08 -16.97
C PRO A 11 1.64 9.29 -17.28
N THR A 12 1.33 10.43 -17.88
CA THR A 12 -0.03 10.82 -18.28
C THR A 12 -0.06 11.26 -19.73
N VAL A 13 -1.18 11.05 -20.39
CA VAL A 13 -1.45 11.52 -21.76
C VAL A 13 -2.79 12.25 -21.80
N PHE A 14 -2.94 13.18 -22.73
CA PHE A 14 -4.21 13.90 -22.94
C PHE A 14 -5.02 13.19 -24.01
N VAL A 15 -6.20 12.68 -23.65
CA VAL A 15 -7.08 11.90 -24.54
C VAL A 15 -8.50 12.43 -24.35
N ASN A 16 -9.18 12.77 -25.45
CA ASN A 16 -10.57 13.25 -25.45
C ASN A 16 -10.83 14.40 -24.45
N GLY A 17 -9.95 15.40 -24.42
CA GLY A 17 -10.11 16.56 -23.55
C GLY A 17 -9.76 16.32 -22.08
N ARG A 18 -9.24 15.14 -21.71
CA ARG A 18 -8.93 14.77 -20.32
C ARG A 18 -7.55 14.15 -20.19
N THR A 19 -6.85 14.48 -19.10
CA THR A 19 -5.61 13.82 -18.73
C THR A 19 -5.89 12.43 -18.16
N ARG A 20 -5.29 11.40 -18.76
CA ARG A 20 -5.43 9.99 -18.38
C ARG A 20 -4.07 9.43 -17.98
N ARG A 21 -4.01 8.55 -16.98
CA ARG A 21 -2.78 7.85 -16.57
C ARG A 21 -2.49 6.69 -17.51
N VAL A 22 -1.24 6.58 -17.96
CA VAL A 22 -0.83 5.59 -18.98
C VAL A 22 -1.09 4.15 -18.52
N HIS A 23 -0.74 3.78 -17.28
CA HIS A 23 -1.02 2.44 -16.77
C HIS A 23 -2.49 2.06 -16.79
N CYS A 24 -3.41 3.01 -16.56
CA CYS A 24 -4.85 2.73 -16.63
C CYS A 24 -5.25 2.43 -18.08
N LEU A 25 -4.78 3.22 -19.04
CA LEU A 25 -5.07 3.01 -20.45
C LEU A 25 -4.53 1.65 -20.95
N VAL A 26 -3.31 1.27 -20.54
CA VAL A 26 -2.75 -0.04 -20.87
C VAL A 26 -3.61 -1.16 -20.28
N ALA A 27 -4.01 -1.05 -19.01
CA ALA A 27 -4.86 -2.05 -18.37
C ALA A 27 -6.24 -2.16 -19.06
N GLU A 28 -6.88 -1.04 -19.41
CA GLU A 28 -8.15 -1.00 -20.14
C GLU A 28 -8.03 -1.61 -21.54
N SER A 29 -6.94 -1.32 -22.25
CA SER A 29 -6.67 -1.87 -23.58
C SER A 29 -6.55 -3.40 -23.55
N VAL A 30 -5.86 -3.97 -22.56
CA VAL A 30 -5.75 -5.42 -22.38
C VAL A 30 -7.07 -6.05 -21.95
N LEU A 31 -7.84 -5.37 -21.09
CA LEU A 31 -9.17 -5.82 -20.67
C LEU A 31 -10.22 -5.75 -21.79
N GLY A 32 -9.98 -4.95 -22.84
CA GLY A 32 -10.94 -4.68 -23.91
C GLY A 32 -12.14 -3.82 -23.46
N ARG A 33 -12.08 -3.20 -22.28
CA ARG A 33 -13.16 -2.37 -21.71
C ARG A 33 -12.63 -1.36 -20.68
N PRO A 34 -13.39 -0.29 -20.38
CA PRO A 34 -13.03 0.65 -19.32
C PRO A 34 -12.88 -0.05 -17.95
N LEU A 35 -11.98 0.47 -17.12
CA LEU A 35 -11.84 -0.02 -15.75
C LEU A 35 -13.09 0.34 -14.94
N PRO A 36 -13.56 -0.56 -14.06
CA PRO A 36 -14.62 -0.24 -13.10
C PRO A 36 -14.26 1.00 -12.27
N SER A 37 -15.25 1.80 -11.88
CA SER A 37 -15.04 3.08 -11.18
C SER A 37 -14.24 2.98 -9.89
N ARG A 38 -14.23 1.81 -9.24
CA ARG A 38 -13.52 1.54 -7.98
C ARG A 38 -12.23 0.77 -8.17
N ALA A 39 -11.93 0.31 -9.39
CA ALA A 39 -10.73 -0.47 -9.65
C ALA A 39 -9.47 0.40 -9.62
N HIS A 40 -8.37 -0.19 -9.18
CA HIS A 40 -7.05 0.43 -9.16
C HIS A 40 -6.07 -0.41 -9.98
N VAL A 41 -4.96 0.18 -10.42
CA VAL A 41 -3.89 -0.56 -11.09
C VAL A 41 -2.65 -0.51 -10.19
N HIS A 42 -2.09 -1.67 -9.88
CA HIS A 42 -0.88 -1.85 -9.07
C HIS A 42 0.33 -2.15 -9.95
N HIS A 43 1.45 -1.49 -9.70
CA HIS A 43 2.74 -1.80 -10.33
C HIS A 43 3.50 -2.85 -9.50
N VAL A 44 3.72 -4.04 -10.07
CA VAL A 44 4.35 -5.16 -9.36
C VAL A 44 5.80 -4.85 -8.96
N ASN A 45 6.58 -4.20 -9.81
CA ASN A 45 7.97 -3.83 -9.50
C ASN A 45 8.11 -2.49 -8.74
N SER A 46 7.01 -1.82 -8.37
CA SER A 46 6.99 -0.46 -7.81
C SER A 46 7.60 0.65 -8.69
N ASP A 47 7.95 0.36 -9.95
CA ASP A 47 8.36 1.36 -10.94
C ASP A 47 7.13 1.90 -11.69
N PHE A 48 6.76 3.14 -11.38
CA PHE A 48 5.60 3.82 -11.96
C PHE A 48 5.76 4.17 -13.44
N ASN A 49 6.99 4.09 -13.98
CA ASN A 49 7.26 4.30 -15.40
C ASN A 49 7.17 3.00 -16.22
N ASP A 50 7.29 1.84 -15.58
CA ASP A 50 7.13 0.54 -16.24
C ASP A 50 5.64 0.19 -16.39
N ASN A 51 5.04 0.67 -17.47
CA ASN A 51 3.63 0.46 -17.78
C ASN A 51 3.38 -0.78 -18.67
N ARG A 52 4.34 -1.71 -18.78
CA ARG A 52 4.14 -2.96 -19.53
C ARG A 52 3.05 -3.78 -18.85
N HIS A 53 2.09 -4.32 -19.60
CA HIS A 53 0.93 -5.03 -19.04
C HIS A 53 1.29 -6.11 -18.01
N ARG A 54 2.41 -6.84 -18.21
CA ARG A 54 2.91 -7.87 -17.28
C ARG A 54 3.32 -7.34 -15.91
N ASN A 55 3.59 -6.04 -15.80
CA ASN A 55 3.95 -5.36 -14.55
C ASN A 55 2.72 -4.74 -13.86
N LEU A 56 1.53 -4.85 -14.45
CA LEU A 56 0.33 -4.21 -13.97
C LEU A 56 -0.67 -5.25 -13.47
N VAL A 57 -1.23 -5.00 -12.28
CA VAL A 57 -2.30 -5.82 -11.70
C VAL A 57 -3.52 -4.95 -11.48
N VAL A 58 -4.64 -5.32 -12.08
CA VAL A 58 -5.93 -4.66 -11.82
C VAL A 58 -6.46 -5.16 -10.48
N CYS A 59 -6.64 -4.23 -9.55
CA CYS A 59 -7.19 -4.44 -8.22
C CYS A 59 -8.67 -4.06 -8.21
N GLN A 60 -9.52 -4.87 -7.57
CA GLN A 60 -10.96 -4.62 -7.46
C GLN A 60 -11.29 -3.33 -6.72
N ASP A 61 -10.47 -2.96 -5.73
CA ASP A 61 -10.67 -1.77 -4.91
C ASP A 61 -9.36 -1.25 -4.30
N ALA A 62 -9.48 -0.10 -3.62
CA ALA A 62 -8.37 0.53 -2.92
C ALA A 62 -7.83 -0.30 -1.75
N ALA A 63 -8.64 -1.15 -1.13
CA ALA A 63 -8.22 -1.99 -0.01
C ALA A 63 -7.29 -3.11 -0.48
N TYR A 64 -7.63 -3.77 -1.57
CA TYR A 64 -6.78 -4.77 -2.19
C TYR A 64 -5.50 -4.16 -2.74
N HIS A 65 -5.57 -2.99 -3.39
CA HIS A 65 -4.37 -2.27 -3.82
C HIS A 65 -3.44 -1.96 -2.65
N ARG A 66 -3.95 -1.49 -1.50
CA ARG A 66 -3.14 -1.26 -0.28
C ARG A 66 -2.57 -2.55 0.30
N LEU A 67 -3.31 -3.65 0.25
CA LEU A 67 -2.84 -4.97 0.67
C LEU A 67 -1.59 -5.38 -0.13
N LEU A 68 -1.62 -5.22 -1.45
CA LEU A 68 -0.47 -5.53 -2.31
C LEU A 68 0.75 -4.67 -1.95
N HIS A 69 0.59 -3.36 -1.80
CA HIS A 69 1.68 -2.47 -1.34
C HIS A 69 2.26 -2.90 0.02
N ARG A 70 1.41 -3.31 0.97
CA ARG A 70 1.86 -3.78 2.28
C ARG A 70 2.67 -5.07 2.16
N ARG A 71 2.14 -6.05 1.43
CA ARG A 71 2.80 -7.35 1.21
C ARG A 71 4.12 -7.21 0.48
N GLN A 72 4.16 -6.36 -0.54
CA GLN A 72 5.38 -6.09 -1.30
C GLN A 72 6.48 -5.47 -0.41
N LYS A 73 6.11 -4.52 0.47
CA LYS A 73 7.06 -3.96 1.44
C LYS A 73 7.56 -5.01 2.43
N ALA A 74 6.66 -5.81 3.00
CA ALA A 74 7.07 -6.86 3.94
C ALA A 74 7.98 -7.90 3.26
N LEU A 75 7.64 -8.31 2.04
CA LEU A 75 8.46 -9.20 1.23
C LEU A 75 9.86 -8.61 0.93
N ALA A 76 9.92 -7.34 0.53
CA ALA A 76 11.18 -6.66 0.25
C ALA A 76 12.06 -6.47 1.50
N GLU A 77 11.46 -6.24 2.67
CA GLU A 77 12.19 -5.98 3.91
C GLU A 77 12.61 -7.25 4.66
N CYS A 78 11.79 -8.30 4.68
CA CYS A 78 12.04 -9.50 5.50
C CYS A 78 11.82 -10.83 4.78
N GLY A 79 11.48 -10.83 3.48
CA GLY A 79 11.19 -12.06 2.73
C GLY A 79 9.82 -12.68 3.03
N HIS A 80 9.04 -12.12 3.95
CA HIS A 80 7.74 -12.66 4.34
C HIS A 80 6.60 -11.68 3.99
N ALA A 81 5.91 -11.95 2.88
CA ALA A 81 4.84 -11.08 2.38
C ALA A 81 3.68 -10.89 3.38
N ASP A 82 3.37 -11.91 4.20
CA ASP A 82 2.25 -11.87 5.13
C ASP A 82 2.57 -11.28 6.50
N TRP A 83 3.83 -10.89 6.74
CA TRP A 83 4.20 -10.27 8.01
C TRP A 83 3.66 -8.84 8.12
N LEU A 84 3.28 -8.47 9.34
CA LEU A 84 2.66 -7.18 9.61
C LEU A 84 3.59 -6.33 10.47
N ARG A 85 3.56 -5.02 10.23
CA ARG A 85 4.37 -4.07 11.00
C ARG A 85 3.64 -3.68 12.28
N CYS A 86 4.29 -3.86 13.42
CA CYS A 86 3.78 -3.36 14.69
C CYS A 86 3.75 -1.83 14.70
N MET A 87 2.59 -1.24 14.99
CA MET A 87 2.40 0.22 15.02
C MET A 87 3.25 0.95 16.06
N TYR A 88 3.66 0.27 17.14
CA TYR A 88 4.43 0.87 18.23
C TYR A 88 5.94 0.75 18.02
N CYS A 89 6.45 -0.46 17.78
CA CYS A 89 7.89 -0.70 17.67
C CYS A 89 8.41 -0.73 16.22
N GLY A 90 7.52 -0.71 15.23
CA GLY A 90 7.88 -0.74 13.82
C GLY A 90 8.44 -2.08 13.32
N LYS A 91 8.60 -3.11 14.16
CA LYS A 91 9.11 -4.42 13.71
C LYS A 91 8.06 -5.18 12.92
N LEU A 92 8.51 -5.91 11.89
CA LEU A 92 7.71 -6.89 11.16
C LEU A 92 7.70 -8.20 11.94
N ASP A 93 6.54 -8.85 12.03
CA ASP A 93 6.41 -10.15 12.68
C ASP A 93 5.23 -10.93 12.09
N ALA A 94 5.18 -12.22 12.38
CA ALA A 94 4.09 -13.08 11.96
C ALA A 94 2.75 -12.58 12.55
N PRO A 95 1.64 -12.63 11.78
CA PRO A 95 0.33 -12.22 12.28
C PRO A 95 -0.10 -12.93 13.58
N SER A 96 0.35 -14.18 13.79
CA SER A 96 0.08 -14.95 15.02
C SER A 96 0.77 -14.39 16.27
N ARG A 97 1.86 -13.63 16.12
CA ARG A 97 2.61 -12.96 17.21
C ARG A 97 2.15 -11.52 17.44
N LEU A 98 1.21 -11.04 16.64
CA LEU A 98 0.66 -9.70 16.70
C LEU A 98 -0.82 -9.78 17.09
N HIS A 99 -1.25 -8.82 17.90
CA HIS A 99 -2.67 -8.57 18.08
C HIS A 99 -3.15 -7.72 16.91
N VAL A 100 -3.92 -8.34 16.02
CA VAL A 100 -4.43 -7.72 14.80
C VAL A 100 -5.91 -7.36 14.98
N THR A 101 -6.25 -6.08 14.84
CA THR A 101 -7.64 -5.62 14.82
C THR A 101 -7.98 -5.03 13.46
N ARG A 102 -9.17 -5.35 12.95
CA ARG A 102 -9.66 -4.92 11.64
C ARG A 102 -10.90 -4.06 11.81
N ARG A 103 -10.90 -2.85 11.24
CA ARG A 103 -12.06 -1.97 11.19
C ARG A 103 -12.22 -1.43 9.77
N GLY A 104 -13.19 -1.98 9.03
CA GLY A 104 -13.35 -1.72 7.61
C GLY A 104 -12.05 -2.02 6.86
N ASN A 105 -11.54 -1.03 6.11
CA ASN A 105 -10.33 -1.18 5.30
C ASN A 105 -9.01 -0.89 6.04
N TRP A 106 -9.08 -0.67 7.36
CA TRP A 106 -7.93 -0.39 8.20
C TRP A 106 -7.64 -1.59 9.11
N GLU A 107 -6.37 -1.98 9.14
CA GLU A 107 -5.86 -3.06 9.99
C GLU A 107 -4.77 -2.50 10.89
N LYS A 108 -4.91 -2.73 12.19
CA LYS A 108 -3.90 -2.39 13.19
C LYS A 108 -3.27 -3.67 13.70
N ALA A 109 -1.96 -3.79 13.54
CA ALA A 109 -1.17 -4.87 14.12
C ALA A 109 -0.25 -4.31 15.21
N VAL A 110 -0.30 -4.92 16.40
CA VAL A 110 0.53 -4.50 17.55
C VAL A 110 0.99 -5.69 18.36
N HIS A 111 2.23 -5.68 18.82
CA HIS A 111 2.64 -6.59 19.89
C HIS A 111 1.89 -6.24 21.18
N ARG A 112 1.41 -7.25 21.91
CA ARG A 112 0.68 -7.05 23.16
C ARG A 112 1.53 -6.33 24.21
N SER A 113 2.81 -6.70 24.29
CA SER A 113 3.81 -6.06 25.15
C SER A 113 3.97 -4.56 24.82
N CYS A 114 4.19 -4.22 23.54
CA CYS A 114 4.34 -2.82 23.12
C CYS A 114 3.11 -1.97 23.44
N ARG A 115 1.90 -2.50 23.22
CA ARG A 115 0.66 -1.80 23.61
C ARG A 115 0.62 -1.55 25.12
N ASN A 116 0.98 -2.55 25.94
CA ASN A 116 0.94 -2.43 27.39
C ASN A 116 1.93 -1.37 27.89
N THR A 117 3.15 -1.37 27.36
CA THR A 117 4.17 -0.36 27.68
C THR A 117 3.67 1.05 27.34
N TYR A 118 3.20 1.25 26.10
CA TYR A 118 2.65 2.53 25.66
C TYR A 118 1.51 3.04 26.55
N MET A 119 0.58 2.14 26.93
CA MET A 119 -0.55 2.54 27.79
C MET A 119 -0.11 2.88 29.23
N ARG A 120 0.94 2.23 29.77
CA ARG A 120 1.50 2.57 31.09
C ARG A 120 2.13 3.96 31.05
N GLU A 121 2.96 4.23 30.05
CA GLU A 121 3.60 5.53 29.86
C GLU A 121 2.57 6.65 29.66
N PHE A 122 1.54 6.40 28.85
CA PHE A 122 0.46 7.36 28.63
C PHE A 122 -0.30 7.70 29.93
N LYS A 123 -0.60 6.69 30.77
CA LYS A 123 -1.24 6.92 32.07
C LYS A 123 -0.34 7.71 33.02
N ALA A 124 0.95 7.37 33.11
CA ALA A 124 1.91 8.09 33.95
C ALA A 124 1.96 9.58 33.59
N ARG A 125 2.02 9.91 32.29
CA ARG A 125 2.02 11.29 31.77
C ARG A 125 0.74 12.09 32.06
N ARG A 126 -0.39 11.43 32.35
CA ARG A 126 -1.66 12.09 32.67
C ARG A 126 -1.89 12.27 34.16
N ALA A 127 -1.10 11.60 34.99
CA ALA A 127 -1.11 11.70 36.45
C ALA A 127 -0.04 12.66 36.97
N SER A 128 0.79 13.21 36.08
CA SER A 128 1.75 14.31 36.34
C SER A 128 1.11 15.63 35.90
#